data_AF-A0ABD1E362-F1
#
_entry.id   AF-A0ABD1E362-F1
#
_cell.length_a   1.000
_cell.length_b   1.000
_cell.length_c   1.000
_cell.angle_alpha   90.00
_cell.angle_beta   90.00
_cell.angle_gamma   90.00
#
_symmetry.space_group_name_H-M   'P 1'
#
loop_
_entity.id
_entity.type
_entity.pdbx_description
1 polymer ?
#
loop_
_entity_poly.entity_id
_entity_poly.type
_entity_poly.pdbx_seq_one_letter_code
_entity_poly.pdbx_strand_id
1 'polypeptide(L)'
;MEATQCFLSLRKEMVDQFNDKKTCKNDLWQKIAVQMTNMGFYVGTGIEGRDKCRQKFANLQTSYLKFIDKTKATGEGKLKKPPFYEELNEILGSNVILNTSNDTSQENSPSTSDRFANIKTTLKPNKNEIIEKICNNIRVNEENRKKEFKEMLEFLHKQSDQKHQQMMALINGLTKKRKRRNSGSDSN
;
A
#
# COMPACT_ATOMS: atom_id res chain seq x y z
N MET A 1 -11.38 24.26 -5.41
CA MET A 1 -10.28 23.39 -5.87
C MET A 1 -10.91 22.14 -6.46
N GLU A 2 -10.52 21.73 -7.66
CA GLU A 2 -11.08 20.53 -8.30
C GLU A 2 -10.46 19.25 -7.72
N ALA A 3 -11.21 18.15 -7.66
CA ALA A 3 -10.74 16.87 -7.09
C ALA A 3 -9.45 16.35 -7.75
N THR A 4 -9.31 16.50 -9.07
CA THR A 4 -8.12 16.06 -9.80
C THR A 4 -6.90 16.95 -9.51
N GLN A 5 -7.07 18.25 -9.30
CA GLN A 5 -5.99 19.15 -8.92
C GLN A 5 -5.47 18.85 -7.51
N CYS A 6 -6.38 18.64 -6.57
CA CYS A 6 -6.06 18.20 -5.20
C CYS A 6 -5.31 16.86 -5.20
N PHE A 7 -5.74 15.91 -6.04
CA PHE A 7 -5.05 14.63 -6.18
C PHE A 7 -3.60 14.80 -6.69
N LEU A 8 -3.40 15.64 -7.71
CA LEU A 8 -2.09 15.87 -8.30
C LEU A 8 -1.16 16.63 -7.35
N SER A 9 -1.68 17.58 -6.56
CA SER A 9 -0.88 18.27 -5.54
C SER A 9 -0.34 17.30 -4.48
N LEU A 10 -1.20 16.42 -3.94
CA LEU A 10 -0.79 15.38 -3.00
C LEU A 10 0.27 14.43 -3.61
N ARG A 11 0.08 14.06 -4.88
CA ARG A 11 1.06 13.22 -5.58
C ARG A 11 2.40 13.92 -5.78
N LYS A 12 2.39 15.23 -6.03
CA LYS A 12 3.59 16.06 -6.18
C LYS A 12 4.35 16.19 -4.87
N GLU A 13 3.67 16.42 -3.75
CA GLU A 13 4.29 16.48 -2.41
C GLU A 13 5.04 15.18 -2.04
N MET A 14 4.57 14.04 -2.56
CA MET A 14 5.15 12.73 -2.29
C MET A 14 6.14 12.26 -3.37
N VAL A 15 6.58 13.12 -4.29
CA VAL A 15 7.34 12.71 -5.47
C VAL A 15 8.62 11.93 -5.14
N ASP A 16 9.36 12.36 -4.13
CA ASP A 16 10.61 11.71 -3.70
C ASP A 16 10.36 10.29 -3.17
N GLN A 17 9.29 10.11 -2.39
CA GLN A 17 8.89 8.80 -1.86
C GLN A 17 8.45 7.85 -2.97
N PHE A 18 7.82 8.36 -4.03
CA PHE A 18 7.44 7.56 -5.19
C PHE A 18 8.63 7.17 -6.08
N ASN A 19 9.70 7.96 -6.06
CA ASN A 19 10.92 7.72 -6.84
C ASN A 19 11.92 6.82 -6.09
N ASP A 20 11.83 6.78 -4.76
CA ASP A 20 12.61 5.85 -3.93
C ASP A 20 12.22 4.38 -4.19
N LYS A 21 13.22 3.50 -4.13
CA LYS A 21 13.08 2.05 -4.31
C LYS A 21 12.64 1.33 -3.04
N LYS A 22 12.84 1.93 -1.86
CA LYS A 22 12.56 1.30 -0.56
C LYS A 22 11.09 1.45 -0.15
N THR A 23 10.43 2.48 -0.65
CA THR A 23 9.07 2.81 -0.23
C THR A 23 8.02 1.95 -0.96
N CYS A 24 7.11 1.35 -0.19
CA CYS A 24 5.97 0.63 -0.76
C CYS A 24 5.00 1.60 -1.44
N LYS A 25 4.94 1.57 -2.78
CA LYS A 25 4.08 2.48 -3.57
C LYS A 25 2.59 2.32 -3.25
N ASN A 26 2.17 1.12 -2.85
CA ASN A 26 0.78 0.87 -2.45
C ASN A 26 0.40 1.66 -1.19
N ASP A 27 1.33 1.83 -0.25
CA ASP A 27 1.09 2.59 0.99
C ASP A 27 0.99 4.09 0.69
N LEU A 28 1.78 4.58 -0.28
CA LEU A 28 1.69 5.97 -0.74
C LEU A 28 0.34 6.25 -1.41
N TRP A 29 -0.14 5.34 -2.26
CA TRP A 29 -1.47 5.47 -2.87
C TRP A 29 -2.59 5.41 -1.83
N GLN A 30 -2.45 4.57 -0.81
CA GLN A 30 -3.38 4.52 0.31
C GLN A 30 -3.40 5.85 1.09
N LYS A 31 -2.22 6.41 1.35
CA LYS A 31 -2.07 7.71 2.05
C LYS A 31 -2.72 8.84 1.27
N ILE A 32 -2.56 8.89 -0.05
CA ILE A 32 -3.24 9.86 -0.91
C ILE A 32 -4.76 9.66 -0.85
N ALA A 33 -5.27 8.43 -0.90
CA ALA A 33 -6.71 8.16 -0.83
C ALA A 33 -7.33 8.63 0.49
N VAL A 34 -6.62 8.45 1.61
CA VAL A 34 -7.03 8.95 2.93
C VAL A 34 -7.05 10.48 2.94
N GLN A 35 -6.00 11.13 2.43
CA GLN A 35 -5.93 12.59 2.38
C GLN A 35 -7.00 13.20 1.48
N MET A 36 -7.29 12.59 0.33
CA MET A 36 -8.40 13.01 -0.54
C MET A 36 -9.73 12.95 0.20
N THR A 37 -9.97 11.87 0.95
CA THR A 37 -11.19 11.71 1.75
C THR A 37 -11.29 12.78 2.84
N ASN A 38 -10.18 13.09 3.52
CA ASN A 38 -10.11 14.16 4.53
C ASN A 38 -10.37 15.55 3.94
N MET A 39 -10.05 15.77 2.67
CA MET A 39 -10.32 17.01 1.93
C MET A 39 -11.75 17.06 1.34
N GLY A 40 -12.59 16.08 1.66
CA GLY A 40 -14.00 16.01 1.21
C GLY A 40 -14.19 15.29 -0.13
N PHE A 41 -13.14 14.72 -0.72
CA PHE A 41 -13.21 13.97 -1.97
C PHE A 41 -13.17 12.47 -1.71
N TYR A 42 -14.34 11.85 -1.57
CA TYR A 42 -14.44 10.42 -1.34
C TYR A 42 -14.00 9.61 -2.57
N VAL A 43 -12.99 8.74 -2.38
CA VAL A 43 -12.44 7.87 -3.44
C VAL A 43 -12.56 6.38 -3.12
N GLY A 44 -13.23 6.00 -2.03
CA GLY A 44 -13.28 4.62 -1.52
C GLY A 44 -12.39 4.42 -0.30
N THR A 45 -12.53 3.27 0.37
CA THR A 45 -11.78 2.93 1.59
C THR A 45 -10.79 1.80 1.33
N GLY A 46 -9.70 1.76 2.12
CA GLY A 46 -8.67 0.71 2.02
C GLY A 46 -8.18 0.48 0.60
N ILE A 47 -8.08 -0.80 0.23
CA ILE A 47 -7.59 -1.29 -1.07
C ILE A 47 -8.29 -0.62 -2.26
N GLU A 48 -9.60 -0.39 -2.17
CA GLU A 48 -10.38 0.19 -3.27
C GLU A 48 -9.97 1.64 -3.56
N GLY A 49 -9.86 2.47 -2.51
CA GLY A 49 -9.45 3.87 -2.65
C GLY A 49 -8.03 3.99 -3.19
N ARG A 50 -7.12 3.14 -2.69
CA ARG A 50 -5.75 3.02 -3.18
C ARG A 50 -5.72 2.72 -4.69
N ASP A 51 -6.45 1.70 -5.13
CA ASP A 51 -6.42 1.25 -6.52
C ASP A 51 -7.06 2.27 -7.46
N LYS A 52 -8.12 2.96 -7.02
CA LYS A 52 -8.72 4.08 -7.76
C LYS A 52 -7.74 5.24 -7.95
N CYS A 53 -7.02 5.65 -6.90
CA CYS A 53 -5.97 6.68 -7.01
C CYS A 53 -4.86 6.25 -7.98
N ARG A 54 -4.36 5.02 -7.85
CA ARG A 54 -3.33 4.48 -8.75
C ARG A 54 -3.81 4.46 -10.21
N GLN A 55 -5.02 3.97 -10.46
CA GLN A 55 -5.60 3.87 -11.80
C GLN A 55 -5.82 5.26 -12.42
N LYS A 56 -6.31 6.23 -11.63
CA LYS A 56 -6.49 7.61 -12.08
C LYS A 56 -5.16 8.21 -12.53
N PHE A 57 -4.09 8.04 -11.75
CA PHE A 57 -2.76 8.52 -12.14
C PHE A 57 -2.24 7.83 -13.39
N ALA A 58 -2.38 6.51 -13.51
CA ALA A 58 -1.95 5.76 -14.69
C ALA A 58 -2.64 6.26 -15.98
N ASN A 59 -3.94 6.57 -15.90
CA ASN A 59 -4.69 7.12 -17.02
C ASN A 59 -4.18 8.52 -17.42
N LEU A 60 -3.95 9.38 -16.42
CA LEU A 60 -3.40 10.72 -16.62
C LEU A 60 -1.99 10.67 -17.24
N GLN A 61 -1.12 9.84 -16.67
CA GLN A 61 0.24 9.62 -17.16
C GLN A 61 0.24 9.09 -18.60
N THR A 62 -0.64 8.14 -18.93
CA THR A 62 -0.77 7.62 -20.30
C THR A 62 -1.15 8.70 -21.29
N SER A 63 -2.09 9.57 -20.93
CA SER A 63 -2.51 10.70 -21.77
C SER A 63 -1.34 11.69 -21.99
N TYR A 64 -0.61 12.01 -20.92
CA TYR A 64 0.57 12.87 -20.96
C TYR A 64 1.67 12.29 -21.85
N LEU A 65 2.07 11.03 -21.67
CA LEU A 65 3.12 10.39 -22.48
C LEU A 65 2.72 10.33 -23.95
N LYS A 66 1.47 9.98 -24.27
CA LYS A 66 0.96 10.00 -25.64
C LYS A 66 1.04 11.38 -26.29
N PHE A 67 0.83 12.44 -25.51
CA PHE A 67 0.98 13.80 -26.01
C PHE A 67 2.45 14.12 -26.30
N ILE A 68 3.36 13.81 -25.37
CA ILE A 68 4.81 14.01 -25.54
C ILE A 68 5.33 13.29 -26.79
N ASP A 69 4.93 12.03 -26.99
CA ASP A 69 5.35 11.22 -28.15
C ASP A 69 4.85 11.84 -29.47
N LYS A 70 3.60 12.32 -29.50
CA LYS A 70 3.04 12.98 -30.68
C LYS A 70 3.70 14.33 -30.97
N THR A 71 4.01 15.12 -29.95
CA THR A 71 4.71 16.40 -30.12
C THR A 71 6.11 16.20 -30.69
N LYS A 72 6.83 15.15 -30.27
CA LYS A 72 8.13 14.79 -30.84
C LYS A 72 8.03 14.43 -32.33
N ALA A 73 6.97 13.74 -32.74
CA ALA A 73 6.80 13.29 -34.13
C ALA A 73 6.27 14.37 -35.10
N THR A 74 5.45 15.31 -34.62
CA THR A 74 4.71 16.26 -35.49
C THR A 74 5.24 17.71 -35.40
N GLY A 75 6.15 18.00 -34.47
CA GLY A 75 6.63 19.35 -34.17
C GLY A 75 5.71 20.11 -33.18
N GLU A 76 6.32 20.97 -32.36
CA GLU A 76 5.62 21.78 -31.37
C GLU A 76 4.69 22.80 -32.06
N GLY A 77 3.38 22.73 -31.80
CA GLY A 77 2.45 23.80 -32.19
C GLY A 77 1.09 23.35 -32.76
N LYS A 78 0.93 22.09 -33.17
CA LYS A 78 -0.35 21.60 -33.76
C LYS A 78 -1.21 20.74 -32.82
N LEU A 79 -0.70 20.36 -31.66
CA LEU A 79 -1.38 19.42 -30.76
C LEU A 79 -1.97 20.14 -29.54
N LYS A 80 -3.25 19.89 -29.27
CA LYS A 80 -3.93 20.37 -28.07
C LYS A 80 -3.36 19.66 -26.84
N LYS A 81 -2.88 20.44 -25.85
CA LYS A 81 -2.38 19.91 -24.58
C LYS A 81 -3.48 19.11 -23.85
N PRO A 82 -3.16 17.95 -23.24
CA PRO A 82 -4.12 17.19 -22.46
C PRO A 82 -4.48 17.93 -21.17
N PRO A 83 -5.62 17.57 -20.53
CA PRO A 83 -5.97 18.09 -19.21
C PRO A 83 -4.86 17.83 -18.19
N PHE A 84 -4.62 18.80 -17.31
CA PHE A 84 -3.60 18.74 -16.26
C PHE A 84 -2.16 18.51 -16.77
N TYR A 85 -1.86 18.98 -17.98
CA TYR A 85 -0.54 18.82 -18.59
C TYR A 85 0.55 19.46 -17.75
N GLU A 86 0.34 20.67 -17.23
CA GLU A 86 1.36 21.41 -16.49
C GLU A 86 1.73 20.70 -15.20
N GLU A 87 0.72 20.28 -14.43
CA GLU A 87 0.89 19.53 -13.19
C GLU A 87 1.60 18.18 -13.42
N LEU A 88 1.27 17.48 -14.51
CA LEU A 88 1.94 16.23 -14.87
C LEU A 88 3.37 16.45 -15.38
N ASN A 89 3.62 17.53 -16.12
CA ASN A 89 4.95 17.90 -16.59
C ASN A 89 5.87 18.24 -15.42
N GLU A 90 5.35 18.87 -14.37
CA GLU A 90 6.13 19.11 -13.13
C GLU A 90 6.47 17.81 -12.40
N ILE A 91 5.56 16.82 -12.37
CA ILE A 91 5.78 15.54 -11.68
C ILE A 91 6.68 14.60 -12.49
N LEU A 92 6.58 14.61 -13.83
CA LEU A 92 7.18 13.61 -14.72
C LEU A 92 8.26 14.16 -15.67
N GLY A 93 8.25 15.47 -15.95
CA GLY A 93 9.08 16.09 -16.99
C GLY A 93 10.57 15.82 -16.81
N SER A 94 11.08 15.92 -15.59
CA SER A 94 12.49 15.66 -15.27
C SER A 94 12.93 14.22 -15.56
N ASN A 95 12.03 13.24 -15.39
CA ASN A 95 12.33 11.83 -15.63
C ASN A 95 12.23 11.41 -17.10
N VAL A 96 11.41 12.13 -17.89
CA VAL A 96 11.24 11.86 -19.33
C VAL A 96 12.47 12.31 -20.13
N ILE A 97 13.15 13.37 -19.67
CA ILE A 97 14.36 13.90 -20.33
C ILE A 97 15.54 12.93 -20.15
N LEU A 98 15.72 12.35 -18.96
CA LEU A 98 16.86 11.46 -18.64
C LEU A 98 16.84 10.12 -19.39
N ASN A 99 15.66 9.59 -19.75
CA ASN A 99 15.57 8.35 -20.53
C ASN A 99 15.78 8.54 -22.04
N THR A 100 15.93 9.79 -22.53
CA THR A 100 16.02 10.08 -23.97
C THR A 100 17.45 10.42 -24.44
N SER A 101 18.42 10.51 -23.53
CA SER A 101 19.82 10.81 -23.86
C SER A 101 20.71 9.60 -23.61
N ASN A 102 20.53 8.55 -24.43
CA ASN A 102 21.60 7.60 -24.72
C ASN A 102 21.50 7.15 -26.18
N ASP A 103 22.54 7.55 -26.91
CA ASP A 103 23.10 6.99 -28.14
C ASP A 103 22.63 7.54 -29.50
N THR A 104 23.40 8.52 -29.99
CA THR A 104 23.57 8.80 -31.42
C THR A 104 24.94 8.27 -31.82
N SER A 105 24.95 7.22 -32.63
CA SER A 105 26.03 6.92 -33.59
C SER A 105 25.45 6.04 -34.70
N GLN A 106 25.54 6.52 -35.94
CA GLN A 106 25.30 5.76 -37.18
C GLN A 106 26.34 4.62 -37.26
N GLU A 107 26.14 3.46 -37.90
CA GLU A 107 25.61 3.20 -39.24
C GLU A 107 25.43 1.68 -39.45
N ASN A 108 24.69 1.31 -40.51
CA ASN A 108 24.50 -0.02 -41.13
C ASN A 108 23.37 -0.92 -40.63
N SER A 109 22.33 -0.97 -41.46
CA SER A 109 21.21 -1.91 -41.41
C SER A 109 21.66 -3.32 -41.81
N PRO A 110 21.35 -4.33 -40.97
CA PRO A 110 20.70 -5.52 -41.51
C PRO A 110 19.40 -5.82 -40.75
N SER A 111 18.33 -5.99 -41.53
CA SER A 111 17.02 -6.60 -41.21
C SER A 111 16.68 -6.82 -39.72
N THR A 112 15.78 -5.99 -39.20
CA THR A 112 15.34 -5.92 -37.79
C THR A 112 14.38 -7.03 -37.34
N SER A 113 14.27 -8.15 -38.04
CA SER A 113 13.32 -9.21 -37.68
C SER A 113 13.76 -10.05 -36.47
N ASP A 114 15.08 -10.17 -36.20
CA ASP A 114 15.57 -11.21 -35.27
C ASP A 114 16.23 -10.70 -33.97
N ARG A 115 16.49 -9.39 -33.81
CA ARG A 115 17.14 -8.86 -32.58
C ARG A 115 16.23 -8.84 -31.36
N PHE A 116 14.92 -8.69 -31.53
CA PHE A 116 13.97 -8.62 -30.40
C PHE A 116 13.54 -10.00 -29.87
N ALA A 117 13.89 -11.09 -30.57
CA ALA A 117 13.57 -12.44 -30.12
C ALA A 117 14.48 -12.88 -28.95
N ASN A 118 15.75 -12.48 -28.95
CA ASN A 118 16.74 -12.95 -27.96
C ASN A 118 16.76 -12.18 -26.63
N ILE A 119 16.24 -10.96 -26.55
CA ILE A 119 16.17 -10.19 -25.29
C ILE A 119 14.90 -10.57 -24.48
N LYS A 120 13.84 -11.04 -25.16
CA LYS A 120 12.59 -11.48 -24.49
C LYS A 120 12.73 -12.80 -23.73
N THR A 121 13.76 -13.59 -23.97
CA THR A 121 13.95 -14.93 -23.39
C THR A 121 14.81 -14.94 -22.13
N THR A 122 15.64 -13.92 -21.89
CA THR A 122 16.64 -13.91 -20.80
C THR A 122 16.24 -13.12 -19.55
N LEU A 123 15.10 -12.43 -19.54
CA LEU A 123 14.69 -11.56 -18.42
C LEU A 123 13.22 -11.74 -17.97
N LYS A 124 12.54 -12.82 -18.37
CA LYS A 124 11.23 -13.13 -17.78
C LYS A 124 11.45 -13.84 -16.45
N PRO A 125 11.23 -13.19 -15.28
CA PRO A 125 11.26 -13.90 -14.02
C PRO A 125 10.23 -15.02 -14.08
N ASN A 126 10.62 -16.20 -13.59
CA ASN A 126 9.81 -17.39 -13.68
C ASN A 126 8.48 -17.13 -12.93
N LYS A 127 7.38 -17.11 -13.68
CA LYS A 127 6.05 -16.81 -13.12
C LYS A 127 5.71 -17.75 -11.96
N ASN A 128 6.15 -19.01 -12.04
CA ASN A 128 5.89 -20.00 -11.00
C ASN A 128 6.66 -19.68 -9.71
N GLU A 129 7.89 -19.19 -9.82
CA GLU A 129 8.71 -18.77 -8.67
C GLU A 129 8.12 -17.53 -7.98
N ILE A 130 7.57 -16.59 -8.76
CA ILE A 130 6.87 -15.42 -8.20
C ILE A 130 5.60 -15.86 -7.47
N ILE A 131 4.80 -16.73 -8.08
CA ILE A 131 3.56 -17.25 -7.46
C ILE A 131 3.89 -17.99 -6.17
N GLU A 132 4.93 -18.82 -6.16
CA GLU A 132 5.37 -19.54 -4.98
C GLU A 132 5.82 -18.60 -3.86
N LYS A 133 6.61 -17.57 -4.17
CA LYS A 133 7.01 -16.52 -3.21
C LYS A 133 5.80 -15.79 -2.63
N ILE A 134 4.77 -15.50 -3.44
CA ILE A 134 3.54 -14.85 -2.98
C ILE A 134 2.76 -15.79 -2.05
N CYS A 135 2.54 -17.04 -2.46
CA CYS A 135 1.83 -18.04 -1.67
C CYS A 135 2.52 -18.29 -0.32
N ASN A 136 3.85 -18.40 -0.31
CA ASN A 136 4.62 -18.58 0.92
C ASN A 136 4.49 -17.37 1.85
N ASN A 137 4.56 -16.14 1.34
CA ASN A 137 4.34 -14.95 2.16
C ASN A 137 2.93 -14.90 2.75
N ILE A 138 1.91 -15.25 1.97
CA ILE A 138 0.53 -15.31 2.47
C ILE A 138 0.41 -16.35 3.58
N ARG A 139 0.98 -17.55 3.39
CA ARG A 139 0.94 -18.64 4.36
C ARG A 139 1.62 -18.25 5.68
N VAL A 140 2.83 -17.70 5.62
CA VAL A 140 3.57 -17.24 6.81
C VAL A 140 2.80 -16.14 7.54
N ASN A 141 2.18 -15.21 6.81
CA ASN A 141 1.39 -14.14 7.41
C ASN A 141 0.10 -14.66 8.06
N GLU A 142 -0.52 -15.70 7.52
CA GLU A 142 -1.65 -16.38 8.17
C GLU A 142 -1.26 -17.13 9.43
N GLU A 143 -0.11 -17.82 9.41
CA GLU A 143 0.43 -18.52 10.58
C GLU A 143 0.76 -17.55 11.71
N ASN A 144 1.37 -16.40 11.39
CA ASN A 144 1.68 -15.36 12.38
C ASN A 144 0.41 -14.79 13.01
N ARG A 145 -0.62 -14.45 12.20
CA ARG A 145 -1.90 -13.95 12.74
C ARG A 145 -2.61 -14.98 13.63
N LYS A 146 -2.56 -16.27 13.26
CA LYS A 146 -3.10 -17.35 14.10
C LYS A 146 -2.36 -17.45 15.43
N LYS A 147 -1.04 -17.30 15.40
CA LYS A 147 -0.20 -17.33 16.60
C LYS A 147 -0.52 -16.15 17.53
N GLU A 148 -0.55 -14.94 16.99
CA GLU A 148 -0.92 -13.72 17.74
C GLU A 148 -2.32 -13.84 18.37
N PHE A 149 -3.29 -14.34 17.60
CA PHE A 149 -4.65 -14.55 18.10
C PHE A 149 -4.70 -15.60 19.23
N LYS A 150 -3.92 -16.69 19.10
CA LYS A 150 -3.80 -17.71 20.14
C LYS A 150 -3.19 -17.16 21.43
N GLU A 151 -2.12 -16.37 21.32
CA GLU A 151 -1.48 -15.72 22.46
C GLU A 151 -2.44 -14.74 23.16
N MET A 152 -3.23 -13.99 22.40
CA MET A 152 -4.26 -13.11 22.94
C MET A 152 -5.36 -13.90 23.69
N LEU A 153 -5.84 -15.01 23.12
CA LEU A 153 -6.83 -15.87 23.79
C LEU A 153 -6.30 -16.45 25.10
N GLU A 154 -5.05 -16.92 25.10
CA GLU A 154 -4.41 -17.46 26.29
C GLU A 154 -4.28 -16.40 27.39
N PHE A 155 -3.93 -15.16 27.00
CA PHE A 155 -3.92 -14.03 27.93
C PHE A 155 -5.29 -13.75 28.54
N LEU A 156 -6.36 -13.76 27.73
CA LEU A 156 -7.73 -13.53 28.20
C LEU A 156 -8.19 -14.62 29.17
N HIS A 157 -7.92 -15.90 28.87
CA HIS A 157 -8.21 -17.01 29.79
C HIS A 157 -7.47 -16.83 31.11
N LYS A 158 -6.18 -16.52 31.07
CA LYS A 158 -5.38 -16.29 32.28
C LYS A 158 -5.94 -15.13 33.11
N GLN A 159 -6.37 -14.04 32.47
CA GLN A 159 -6.97 -12.91 33.18
C GLN A 159 -8.33 -13.28 33.80
N SER A 160 -9.14 -14.07 33.09
CA SER A 160 -10.41 -14.59 33.60
C SER A 160 -10.20 -15.48 34.83
N ASP A 161 -9.25 -16.41 34.76
CA ASP A 161 -8.94 -17.33 35.86
C ASP A 161 -8.42 -16.59 37.09
N GLN A 162 -7.57 -15.59 36.90
CA GLN A 162 -7.10 -14.74 38.00
C GLN A 162 -8.26 -14.03 38.71
N LYS A 163 -9.20 -13.45 37.96
CA LYS A 163 -10.39 -12.81 38.54
C LYS A 163 -11.27 -13.81 39.27
N HIS A 164 -11.47 -15.00 38.70
CA HIS A 164 -12.24 -16.07 39.33
C HIS A 164 -11.61 -16.52 40.65
N GLN A 165 -10.29 -16.72 40.68
CA GLN A 165 -9.56 -17.09 41.89
C GLN A 165 -9.67 -16.00 42.97
N GLN A 166 -9.55 -14.73 42.60
CA GLN A 166 -9.74 -13.61 43.54
C GLN A 166 -11.16 -13.59 44.12
N MET A 167 -12.18 -13.78 43.28
CA MET A 167 -13.57 -13.87 43.72
C MET A 167 -13.78 -15.03 44.70
N MET A 168 -13.27 -16.21 44.38
CA MET A 168 -13.38 -17.39 45.25
C MET A 168 -12.65 -17.21 46.59
N ALA A 169 -11.50 -16.54 46.60
CA ALA A 169 -10.78 -16.20 47.82
C ALA A 169 -11.62 -15.28 48.74
N LEU A 170 -12.30 -14.28 48.16
CA LEU A 170 -13.21 -13.40 48.91
C LEU A 170 -14.40 -14.17 49.50
N ILE A 171 -15.06 -15.00 48.69
CA ILE A 171 -16.20 -15.82 49.14
C ILE A 171 -15.78 -16.75 50.29
N ASN A 172 -14.65 -17.44 50.14
CA ASN A 172 -14.10 -18.32 51.19
C ASN A 172 -13.69 -17.56 52.46
N GLY A 173 -13.20 -16.33 52.33
CA GLY A 173 -12.92 -15.46 53.47
C GLY A 173 -14.18 -15.07 54.24
N LEU A 174 -15.28 -14.78 53.53
CA LEU A 174 -16.57 -14.45 54.12
C LEU A 174 -17.21 -15.64 54.83
N THR A 175 -17.17 -16.83 54.24
CA THR A 175 -17.72 -18.06 54.86
C THR A 175 -16.95 -18.45 56.12
N LYS A 176 -15.62 -18.34 56.12
CA LYS A 176 -14.78 -18.57 57.32
C LYS A 176 -15.06 -17.55 58.44
N LYS A 177 -15.24 -16.26 58.11
CA LYS A 177 -15.63 -15.22 59.11
C LYS A 177 -16.99 -15.51 59.73
N ARG A 178 -17.96 -15.97 58.93
CA ARG A 178 -19.32 -16.28 59.40
C ARG A 178 -19.33 -17.49 60.34
N LYS A 179 -18.53 -18.53 60.05
CA LYS A 179 -18.38 -19.71 60.92
C LYS A 179 -17.77 -19.38 62.29
N ARG A 180 -16.78 -18.47 62.33
CA ARG A 180 -16.17 -17.99 63.60
C ARG A 180 -17.11 -17.17 64.47
N ARG A 181 -18.03 -16.40 63.88
CA ARG A 181 -19.03 -15.62 64.63
C ARG A 181 -20.13 -16.51 65.24
N ASN A 182 -20.44 -17.64 64.60
CA ASN A 182 -21.49 -18.55 65.09
C ASN A 182 -21.00 -19.50 66.20
N SER A 183 -19.69 -19.71 66.34
CA SER A 183 -19.11 -20.55 67.40
C SER A 183 -18.73 -19.79 68.68
N GLY A 184 -18.99 -18.48 68.73
CA GLY A 184 -18.74 -17.64 69.91
C GLY A 184 -20.00 -17.26 70.69
N SER A 185 -21.15 -17.84 70.34
CA SER A 185 -22.46 -17.49 70.91
C SER A 185 -22.97 -18.50 71.95
N ASP A 186 -22.31 -19.65 72.14
CA ASP A 186 -22.72 -20.69 73.10
C ASP A 186 -21.83 -20.66 74.36
N SER A 187 -21.64 -19.48 74.94
CA SER A 187 -21.01 -19.33 76.25
C SER A 187 -21.63 -18.13 76.98
N ASN A 188 -22.84 -18.35 77.50
CA ASN A 188 -23.41 -17.66 78.64
C ASN A 188 -24.45 -18.57 79.30
#